data_AF-A0A875RWL5-F1
#
_entry.id   AF-A0A875RWL5-F1
#
_cell.length_a   1.000
_cell.length_b   1.000
_cell.length_c   1.000
_cell.angle_alpha   90.00
_cell.angle_beta   90.00
_cell.angle_gamma   90.00
#
_symmetry.space_group_name_H-M   'P 1'
#
loop_
_entity.id
_entity.type
_entity.pdbx_description
1 polymer ?
#
loop_
_entity_poly.entity_id
_entity_poly.type
_entity_poly.pdbx_seq_one_letter_code
_entity_poly.pdbx_strand_id
1 'polypeptide(L)'
;MSDFTLDYIPLLDDDDIDDDSVTMAVKKEIEREMAKIANTKQLHIKVVEQFPDGNIVLPYDIPITSKGMGIPSLAQKYTSFNGGSMMTKEDKLKLLASYSMLRSRSLDILQHNSNLVGNQWIMKLDQLERLNKQADSELNLKRRRIDELLEIRKRRCLEFKPINEFMRNRWNEKIDELIVVGVQLAERQLQKD
;
A
#
# COMPACT_ATOMS: atom_id res chain seq x y z
N MET A 1 -3.47 -0.15 -30.43
CA MET A 1 -4.01 -0.65 -29.15
C MET A 1 -5.41 -0.10 -29.06
N SER A 2 -6.43 -0.96 -29.19
CA SER A 2 -7.80 -0.58 -28.85
C SER A 2 -7.84 -0.35 -27.35
N ASP A 3 -8.05 0.89 -26.93
CA ASP A 3 -8.33 1.21 -25.53
C ASP A 3 -9.66 0.54 -25.17
N PHE A 4 -9.58 -0.67 -24.62
CA PHE A 4 -10.70 -1.28 -23.93
C PHE A 4 -10.90 -0.50 -22.64
N THR A 5 -11.85 0.43 -22.63
CA THR A 5 -12.32 1.06 -21.41
C THR A 5 -13.05 0.00 -20.57
N LEU A 6 -12.39 -0.44 -19.50
CA LEU A 6 -13.04 -1.24 -18.46
C LEU A 6 -14.02 -0.35 -17.70
N ASP A 7 -15.30 -0.42 -18.08
CA ASP A 7 -16.39 0.27 -17.40
C ASP A 7 -16.97 -0.63 -16.31
N TYR A 8 -16.26 -0.72 -15.18
CA TYR A 8 -16.84 -1.22 -13.93
C TYR A 8 -17.27 -0.03 -13.06
N ILE A 9 -18.54 0.01 -12.66
CA ILE A 9 -19.13 1.14 -11.93
C ILE A 9 -19.67 0.66 -10.57
N PRO A 10 -18.83 0.67 -9.51
CA PRO A 10 -19.18 0.10 -8.21
C PRO A 10 -20.46 0.66 -7.56
N LEU A 11 -20.83 1.90 -7.87
CA LEU A 11 -21.99 2.60 -7.28
C LEU A 11 -23.32 2.28 -7.97
N LEU A 12 -23.30 1.55 -9.08
CA LEU A 12 -24.52 1.16 -9.83
C LEU A 12 -24.89 -0.30 -9.60
N ASP A 13 -23.89 -1.14 -9.31
CA ASP A 13 -24.04 -2.58 -9.11
C ASP A 13 -24.38 -2.95 -7.64
N ASP A 14 -24.96 -2.00 -6.88
CA ASP A 14 -25.47 -2.15 -5.49
C ASP A 14 -26.69 -3.13 -5.39
N ASP A 15 -26.82 -4.07 -6.34
CA ASP A 15 -27.81 -5.15 -6.23
C ASP A 15 -27.38 -6.06 -5.07
N ASP A 16 -28.33 -6.43 -4.18
CA ASP A 16 -28.18 -7.27 -2.96
C ASP A 16 -27.67 -8.70 -3.21
N ILE A 17 -26.86 -8.93 -4.24
CA ILE A 17 -26.14 -10.15 -4.50
C ILE A 17 -25.02 -10.22 -3.47
N ASP A 18 -25.01 -11.25 -2.62
CA ASP A 18 -23.92 -11.53 -1.69
C ASP A 18 -22.56 -11.34 -2.41
N ASP A 19 -21.92 -10.20 -2.15
CA ASP A 19 -20.71 -9.73 -2.84
C ASP A 19 -19.60 -10.80 -2.73
N ASP A 20 -19.64 -11.58 -1.65
CA ASP A 20 -18.78 -12.74 -1.41
C ASP A 20 -18.93 -13.85 -2.46
N SER A 21 -20.13 -14.11 -3.00
CA SER A 21 -20.35 -15.18 -3.99
C SER A 21 -19.80 -14.80 -5.37
N VAL A 22 -20.05 -13.57 -5.81
CA VAL A 22 -19.55 -13.04 -7.09
C VAL A 22 -18.04 -12.86 -7.02
N THR A 23 -17.51 -12.30 -5.94
CA THR A 23 -16.05 -12.15 -5.77
C THR A 23 -15.33 -13.49 -5.72
N MET A 24 -15.92 -14.53 -5.10
CA MET A 24 -15.36 -15.89 -5.11
C MET A 24 -15.38 -16.53 -6.51
N ALA A 25 -16.46 -16.35 -7.26
CA ALA A 25 -16.54 -16.85 -8.64
C ALA A 25 -15.52 -16.15 -9.56
N VAL A 26 -15.38 -14.83 -9.45
CA VAL A 26 -14.40 -14.04 -10.20
C VAL A 26 -12.97 -14.43 -9.82
N LYS A 27 -12.66 -14.57 -8.53
CA LYS A 27 -11.34 -15.03 -8.06
C LYS A 27 -10.98 -16.40 -8.65
N LYS A 28 -11.91 -17.34 -8.65
CA LYS A 28 -11.70 -18.68 -9.21
C LYS A 28 -11.42 -18.65 -10.72
N GLU A 29 -12.06 -17.73 -11.45
CA GLU A 29 -11.79 -17.55 -12.89
C GLU A 29 -10.42 -16.90 -13.12
N ILE A 30 -10.06 -15.89 -12.32
CA ILE A 30 -8.72 -15.28 -12.35
C ILE A 30 -7.66 -16.34 -12.07
N GLU A 31 -7.83 -17.17 -11.05
CA GLU A 31 -6.91 -18.26 -10.73
C GLU A 31 -6.77 -19.27 -11.89
N ARG A 32 -7.87 -19.56 -12.58
CA ARG A 32 -7.85 -20.43 -13.76
C ARG A 32 -7.08 -19.81 -14.92
N GLU A 33 -7.25 -18.52 -15.18
CA GLU A 33 -6.50 -17.79 -16.22
C GLU A 33 -5.03 -17.61 -15.82
N MET A 34 -4.73 -17.33 -14.57
CA MET A 34 -3.36 -17.26 -14.03
C MET A 34 -2.65 -18.60 -14.14
N ALA A 35 -3.36 -19.72 -13.95
CA ALA A 35 -2.80 -21.06 -14.14
C ALA A 35 -2.49 -21.37 -15.62
N LYS A 36 -3.23 -20.77 -16.57
CA LYS A 36 -2.95 -20.88 -18.01
C LYS A 36 -1.76 -20.00 -18.42
N ILE A 37 -1.64 -18.81 -17.86
CA ILE A 37 -0.61 -17.80 -18.16
C ILE A 37 0.57 -17.96 -17.18
N ALA A 38 1.08 -19.19 -17.04
CA ALA A 38 2.16 -19.55 -16.11
C ALA A 38 3.55 -18.97 -16.50
N ASN A 39 3.61 -17.71 -16.93
CA ASN A 39 4.85 -16.98 -17.18
C ASN A 39 5.18 -16.07 -16.00
N THR A 40 5.41 -16.69 -14.83
CA THR A 40 5.88 -16.01 -13.61
C THR A 40 7.27 -15.39 -13.74
N LYS A 41 7.92 -15.53 -14.91
CA LYS A 41 9.25 -14.99 -15.20
C LYS A 41 9.24 -13.52 -15.65
N GLN A 42 8.09 -12.99 -16.06
CA GLN A 42 7.94 -11.58 -16.43
C GLN A 42 6.99 -10.91 -15.46
N LEU A 43 7.56 -10.43 -14.34
CA LEU A 43 6.84 -9.52 -13.46
C LEU A 43 6.48 -8.25 -14.23
N HIS A 44 5.29 -7.71 -13.96
CA HIS A 44 4.86 -6.44 -14.53
C HIS A 44 5.86 -5.33 -14.16
N ILE A 45 6.17 -4.43 -15.10
CA ILE A 45 7.22 -3.40 -14.96
C ILE A 45 7.11 -2.61 -13.64
N LYS A 46 5.89 -2.21 -13.25
CA LYS A 46 5.65 -1.50 -11.98
C LYS A 46 6.03 -2.28 -10.72
N VAL A 47 5.96 -3.62 -10.75
CA VAL A 47 6.36 -4.46 -9.60
C VAL A 47 7.88 -4.47 -9.50
N VAL A 48 8.58 -4.56 -10.62
CA VAL A 48 10.05 -4.50 -10.69
C VAL A 48 10.57 -3.11 -10.29
N GLU A 49 9.86 -2.03 -10.66
CA GLU A 49 10.22 -0.67 -10.26
C GLU A 49 10.00 -0.42 -8.76
N GLN A 50 8.93 -0.95 -8.20
CA GLN A 50 8.58 -0.74 -6.79
C GLN A 50 9.37 -1.66 -5.85
N PHE A 51 9.74 -2.84 -6.33
CA PHE A 51 10.54 -3.83 -5.64
C PHE A 51 11.70 -4.26 -6.53
N PRO A 52 12.73 -3.41 -6.69
CA PRO A 52 13.93 -3.81 -7.40
C PRO A 52 14.50 -5.03 -6.69
N ASP A 53 14.75 -6.12 -7.44
CA ASP A 53 15.40 -7.31 -6.91
C ASP A 53 16.67 -6.87 -6.17
N GLY A 54 16.76 -7.25 -4.90
CA GLY A 54 17.65 -6.70 -3.86
C GLY A 54 19.15 -6.89 -4.05
N ASN A 55 19.66 -6.83 -5.27
CA ASN A 55 21.09 -6.73 -5.60
C ASN A 55 21.59 -5.28 -5.59
N ILE A 56 20.95 -4.40 -4.82
CA ILE A 56 21.60 -3.15 -4.42
C ILE A 56 22.57 -3.54 -3.32
N VAL A 57 23.81 -3.90 -3.71
CA VAL A 57 24.91 -4.06 -2.77
C VAL A 57 25.20 -2.67 -2.22
N LEU A 58 24.57 -2.32 -1.11
CA LEU A 58 24.92 -1.13 -0.38
C LEU A 58 26.31 -1.39 0.25
N PRO A 59 27.24 -0.44 0.22
CA PRO A 59 28.62 -0.66 0.70
C PRO A 59 28.75 -1.02 2.19
N TYR A 60 27.63 -1.09 2.94
CA TYR A 60 27.55 -1.41 4.36
C TYR A 60 26.38 -2.35 4.70
N ASP A 61 26.17 -3.42 3.92
CA ASP A 61 25.15 -4.41 4.29
C ASP A 61 25.54 -5.13 5.59
N ILE A 62 24.82 -4.80 6.66
CA ILE A 62 24.90 -5.50 7.93
C ILE A 62 24.16 -6.83 7.75
N PRO A 63 24.82 -7.99 7.94
CA PRO A 63 24.16 -9.27 7.73
C PRO A 63 22.97 -9.40 8.69
N ILE A 64 21.76 -9.45 8.14
CA ILE A 64 20.53 -9.68 8.89
C ILE A 64 20.47 -11.19 9.15
N THR A 65 20.68 -11.58 10.40
CA THR A 65 20.52 -12.96 10.87
C THR A 65 19.12 -13.15 11.45
N SER A 66 18.69 -14.39 11.69
CA SER A 66 17.38 -14.73 12.27
C SER A 66 17.12 -14.12 13.67
N LYS A 67 18.14 -13.52 14.30
CA LYS A 67 18.07 -12.81 15.59
C LYS A 67 18.19 -11.28 15.45
N GLY A 68 18.11 -10.74 14.24
CA GLY A 68 18.29 -9.32 13.92
C GLY A 68 19.61 -9.05 13.19
N MET A 69 20.07 -7.79 13.18
CA MET A 69 21.42 -7.45 12.71
C MET A 69 22.43 -8.34 13.44
N GLY A 70 23.18 -9.17 12.71
CA GLY A 70 24.15 -10.14 13.24
C GLY A 70 25.37 -9.52 13.95
N ILE A 71 25.25 -8.26 14.38
CA ILE A 71 26.23 -7.54 15.15
C ILE A 71 25.91 -7.81 16.63
N PRO A 72 26.81 -8.44 17.41
CA PRO A 72 26.64 -8.49 18.85
C PRO A 72 26.51 -7.06 19.37
N SER A 73 25.50 -6.78 20.20
CA SER A 73 25.24 -5.43 20.72
C SER A 73 26.56 -4.78 21.14
N LEU A 74 26.90 -3.65 20.51
CA LEU A 74 28.18 -2.98 20.72
C LEU A 74 28.39 -2.70 22.21
N ALA A 75 27.30 -2.40 22.92
CA ALA A 75 27.27 -2.28 24.36
C ALA A 75 27.83 -3.53 25.06
N GLN A 76 27.38 -4.74 24.71
CA GLN A 76 27.84 -5.98 25.34
C GLN A 76 29.36 -6.21 25.19
N LYS A 77 29.96 -5.77 24.07
CA LYS A 77 31.42 -5.89 23.82
C LYS A 77 32.25 -4.96 24.72
N TYR A 78 31.71 -3.82 25.12
CA TYR A 78 32.43 -2.78 25.87
C TYR A 78 31.97 -2.61 27.32
N THR A 79 30.79 -3.12 27.71
CA THR A 79 30.25 -3.01 29.07
C THR A 79 30.51 -4.24 29.93
N SER A 80 30.80 -5.40 29.32
CA SER A 80 31.03 -6.63 30.07
C SER A 80 32.53 -6.89 30.29
N PHE A 81 32.95 -6.86 31.56
CA PHE A 81 34.32 -7.20 31.95
C PHE A 81 34.68 -8.65 31.57
N ASN A 82 33.70 -9.55 31.71
CA ASN A 82 33.82 -10.98 31.42
C ASN A 82 33.34 -11.41 30.01
N GLY A 83 32.85 -10.50 29.16
CA GLY A 83 32.30 -10.89 27.87
C GLY A 83 33.36 -11.22 26.81
N GLY A 84 32.92 -12.03 25.83
CA GLY A 84 33.70 -12.70 24.78
C GLY A 84 34.40 -11.81 23.74
N SER A 85 34.98 -10.69 24.17
CA SER A 85 35.95 -9.94 23.39
C SER A 85 37.32 -10.65 23.46
N MET A 86 37.98 -10.78 22.30
CA MET A 86 39.36 -11.27 22.14
C MET A 86 40.43 -10.38 22.81
N MET A 87 40.02 -9.23 23.38
CA MET A 87 40.92 -8.32 24.10
C MET A 87 41.32 -8.87 25.46
N THR A 88 42.59 -8.64 25.82
CA THR A 88 43.10 -8.95 27.15
C THR A 88 42.37 -8.12 28.23
N LYS A 89 42.39 -8.60 29.49
CA LYS A 89 41.74 -7.90 30.61
C LYS A 89 42.33 -6.50 30.82
N GLU A 90 43.63 -6.32 30.60
CA GLU A 90 44.31 -5.03 30.73
C GLU A 90 43.88 -4.03 29.66
N ASP A 91 43.75 -4.48 28.40
CA ASP A 91 43.30 -3.62 27.30
C ASP A 91 41.84 -3.20 27.49
N LYS A 92 41.00 -4.10 27.99
CA LYS A 92 39.61 -3.78 28.37
C LYS A 92 39.55 -2.70 29.46
N LEU A 93 40.42 -2.78 30.47
CA LEU A 93 40.47 -1.82 31.56
C LEU A 93 40.96 -0.44 31.08
N LYS A 94 42.02 -0.41 30.25
CA LYS A 94 42.52 0.83 29.62
C LYS A 94 41.45 1.48 28.76
N LEU A 95 40.71 0.69 27.98
CA LEU A 95 39.63 1.14 27.13
C LEU A 95 38.44 1.68 27.95
N LEU A 96 38.06 0.99 29.03
CA LEU A 96 37.00 1.45 29.92
C LEU A 96 37.39 2.77 30.60
N ALA A 97 38.62 2.89 31.05
CA ALA A 97 39.15 4.11 31.66
C ALA A 97 39.15 5.29 30.67
N SER A 98 39.57 5.06 29.42
CA SER A 98 39.58 6.10 28.39
C SER A 98 38.17 6.56 28.01
N TYR A 99 37.22 5.63 27.85
CA TYR A 99 35.82 5.98 27.62
C TYR A 99 35.17 6.66 28.82
N SER A 100 35.51 6.28 30.04
CA SER A 100 35.03 6.93 31.26
C SER A 100 35.53 8.38 31.36
N MET A 101 36.82 8.60 31.09
CA MET A 101 37.40 9.95 31.03
C MET A 101 36.75 10.80 29.93
N LEU A 102 36.57 10.23 28.74
CA LEU A 102 35.90 10.91 27.64
C LEU A 102 34.47 11.28 28.01
N ARG A 103 33.70 10.34 28.59
CA ARG A 103 32.34 10.58 29.06
C ARG A 103 32.29 11.70 30.09
N SER A 104 33.20 11.71 31.08
CA SER A 104 33.26 12.78 32.08
C SER A 104 33.45 14.14 31.41
N ARG A 105 34.44 14.26 30.51
CA ARG A 105 34.70 15.51 29.77
C ARG A 105 33.50 15.92 28.92
N SER A 106 32.84 14.97 28.25
CA SER A 106 31.64 15.26 27.46
C SER A 106 30.48 15.74 28.33
N LEU A 107 30.29 15.17 29.53
CA LEU A 107 29.28 15.61 30.49
C LEU A 107 29.60 17.01 31.03
N ASP A 108 30.86 17.30 31.32
CA ASP A 108 31.27 18.63 31.75
C ASP A 108 30.96 19.66 30.65
N ILE A 109 31.33 19.38 29.41
CA ILE A 109 31.01 20.25 28.26
C ILE A 109 29.50 20.43 28.12
N LEU A 110 28.72 19.35 28.27
CA LEU A 110 27.25 19.40 28.20
C LEU A 110 26.66 20.28 29.30
N GLN A 111 27.17 20.16 30.53
CA GLN A 111 26.71 20.94 31.67
C GLN A 111 27.02 22.43 31.50
N HIS A 112 28.22 22.77 31.04
CA HIS A 112 28.62 24.16 30.75
C HIS A 112 27.78 24.77 29.62
N ASN A 113 27.36 23.96 28.64
CA ASN A 113 26.55 24.39 27.50
C ASN A 113 25.05 24.04 27.65
N SER A 114 24.58 23.74 28.87
CA SER A 114 23.23 23.25 29.14
C SER A 114 22.13 24.16 28.58
N ASN A 115 22.29 25.48 28.70
CA ASN A 115 21.37 26.47 28.12
C ASN A 115 21.32 26.43 26.59
N LEU A 116 22.49 26.32 25.93
CA LEU A 116 22.57 26.25 24.47
C LEU A 116 21.98 24.94 23.93
N VAL A 117 22.24 23.84 24.64
CA VAL A 117 21.65 22.53 24.33
C VAL A 117 20.14 22.59 24.52
N GLY A 118 19.64 23.12 25.64
CA GLY A 118 18.21 23.31 25.87
C GLY A 118 17.53 24.12 24.77
N ASN A 119 18.15 25.21 24.32
CA ASN A 119 17.64 26.02 23.21
C ASN A 119 17.62 25.23 21.89
N GLN A 120 18.66 24.46 21.59
CA GLN A 120 18.67 23.58 20.41
C GLN A 120 17.57 22.52 20.47
N TRP A 121 17.35 21.92 21.64
CA TRP A 121 16.27 20.96 21.86
C TRP A 121 14.91 21.58 21.59
N ILE A 122 14.64 22.79 22.10
CA ILE A 122 13.38 23.51 21.85
C ILE A 122 13.23 23.83 20.36
N MET A 123 14.28 24.30 19.70
CA MET A 123 14.24 24.55 18.25
C MET A 123 13.95 23.29 17.44
N LYS A 124 14.53 22.15 17.83
CA LYS A 124 14.27 20.86 17.18
C LYS A 124 12.86 20.37 17.43
N LEU A 125 12.31 20.61 18.62
CA LEU A 125 10.93 20.29 18.94
C LEU A 125 9.96 21.12 18.08
N ASP A 126 10.19 22.43 17.94
CA ASP A 126 9.40 23.31 17.05
C ASP A 126 9.50 22.87 15.58
N GLN A 127 10.70 22.49 15.10
CA GLN A 127 10.87 21.94 13.76
C GLN A 127 10.04 20.67 13.55
N LEU A 128 10.04 19.75 14.53
CA LEU A 128 9.24 18.52 14.46
C LEU A 128 7.73 18.83 14.47
N GLU A 129 7.28 19.77 15.29
CA GLU A 129 5.88 20.18 15.33
C GLU A 129 5.43 20.78 13.99
N ARG A 130 6.26 21.62 13.37
CA ARG A 130 5.98 22.18 12.03
C ARG A 130 5.87 21.10 10.96
N LEU A 131 6.78 20.13 10.96
CA LEU A 131 6.73 19.01 10.02
C LEU A 131 5.47 18.17 10.23
N ASN A 132 5.07 17.94 11.48
CA ASN A 132 3.85 17.21 11.78
C ASN A 132 2.60 17.95 11.28
N LYS A 133 2.51 19.25 11.54
CA LYS A 133 1.41 20.11 11.01
C LYS A 133 1.38 20.12 9.48
N GLN A 134 2.54 20.13 8.83
CA GLN A 134 2.62 20.05 7.37
C GLN A 134 2.07 18.71 6.88
N ALA A 135 2.49 17.59 7.46
CA ALA A 135 1.98 16.27 7.12
C ALA A 135 0.45 16.18 7.30
N ASP A 136 -0.08 16.70 8.42
CA ASP A 136 -1.53 16.74 8.68
C ASP A 136 -2.28 17.58 7.64
N SER A 137 -1.71 18.72 7.23
CA SER A 137 -2.31 19.58 6.19
C SER A 137 -2.34 18.90 4.82
N GLU A 138 -1.28 18.19 4.45
CA GLU A 138 -1.22 17.42 3.20
C GLU A 138 -2.22 16.28 3.23
N LEU A 139 -2.33 15.57 4.36
CA LEU A 139 -3.28 14.48 4.55
C LEU A 139 -4.72 14.98 4.39
N ASN A 140 -5.06 16.11 5.03
CA ASN A 140 -6.38 16.71 4.91
C ASN A 140 -6.69 17.18 3.47
N LEU A 141 -5.69 17.72 2.75
CA LEU A 141 -5.84 18.08 1.34
C LEU A 141 -6.11 16.84 0.47
N LYS A 142 -5.39 15.73 0.71
CA LYS A 142 -5.63 14.47 0.01
C LYS A 142 -7.00 13.89 0.31
N ARG A 143 -7.47 13.95 1.55
CA ARG A 143 -8.83 13.52 1.94
C ARG A 143 -9.91 14.31 1.19
N ARG A 144 -9.84 15.65 1.21
CA ARG A 144 -10.78 16.49 0.45
C ARG A 144 -10.80 16.16 -1.03
N ARG A 145 -9.62 15.93 -1.63
CA ARG A 145 -9.53 15.53 -3.04
C ARG A 145 -10.15 14.17 -3.33
N ILE A 146 -10.05 13.22 -2.39
CA ILE A 146 -10.74 11.92 -2.50
C ILE A 146 -12.25 12.14 -2.45
N ASP A 147 -12.74 12.95 -1.51
CA ASP A 147 -14.17 13.24 -1.36
C ASP A 147 -14.74 13.91 -2.62
N GLU A 148 -14.04 14.91 -3.17
CA GLU A 148 -14.40 15.56 -4.44
C GLU A 148 -14.46 14.56 -5.61
N LEU A 149 -13.47 13.67 -5.73
CA LEU A 149 -13.45 12.64 -6.77
C LEU A 149 -14.59 11.63 -6.61
N LEU A 150 -14.90 11.24 -5.37
CA LEU A 150 -16.02 10.35 -5.08
C LEU A 150 -17.35 11.03 -5.40
N GLU A 151 -17.51 12.31 -5.09
CA GLU A 151 -18.72 13.06 -5.44
C GLU A 151 -18.92 13.15 -6.95
N ILE A 152 -17.85 13.45 -7.71
CA ILE A 152 -17.89 13.47 -9.18
C ILE A 152 -18.26 12.08 -9.73
N ARG A 153 -17.65 11.01 -9.21
CA ARG A 153 -17.99 9.64 -9.61
C ARG A 153 -19.44 9.32 -9.32
N LYS A 154 -19.93 9.62 -8.11
CA LYS A 154 -21.32 9.41 -7.70
C LYS A 154 -22.29 10.16 -8.61
N ARG A 155 -22.00 11.43 -8.93
CA ARG A 155 -22.82 12.23 -9.86
C ARG A 155 -22.92 11.57 -11.23
N ARG A 156 -21.79 11.16 -11.81
CA ARG A 156 -21.75 10.46 -13.10
C ARG A 156 -22.56 9.15 -13.07
N CYS A 157 -22.48 8.41 -11.97
CA CYS A 157 -23.26 7.18 -11.79
C CYS A 157 -24.77 7.49 -11.76
N LEU A 158 -25.18 8.50 -10.98
CA LEU A 158 -26.58 8.92 -10.90
C LEU A 158 -27.14 9.44 -12.23
N GLU A 159 -26.33 10.12 -13.03
CA GLU A 159 -26.71 10.56 -14.39
C GLU A 159 -26.86 9.38 -15.36
N PHE A 160 -26.01 8.36 -15.23
CA PHE A 160 -26.03 7.19 -16.11
C PHE A 160 -27.15 6.20 -15.76
N LYS A 161 -27.49 6.04 -14.46
CA LYS A 161 -28.52 5.10 -13.99
C LYS A 161 -29.84 5.16 -14.77
N PRO A 162 -30.52 6.32 -14.93
CA PRO A 162 -31.79 6.39 -15.64
C PRO A 162 -31.65 6.07 -17.13
N ILE A 163 -30.52 6.41 -17.75
CA ILE A 163 -30.25 6.10 -19.16
C ILE A 163 -30.10 4.59 -19.33
N ASN A 164 -29.38 3.93 -18.42
CA ASN A 164 -29.19 2.48 -18.46
C ASN A 164 -30.51 1.74 -18.22
N GLU A 165 -31.31 2.15 -17.24
CA GLU A 165 -32.64 1.58 -16.97
C GLU A 165 -33.56 1.74 -18.18
N PHE A 166 -33.59 2.92 -18.81
CA PHE A 166 -34.36 3.15 -20.04
C PHE A 166 -33.92 2.23 -21.18
N MET A 167 -32.60 2.09 -21.40
CA MET A 167 -32.06 1.22 -22.45
C MET A 167 -32.38 -0.26 -22.18
N ARG A 168 -32.28 -0.73 -20.93
CA ARG A 168 -32.66 -2.10 -20.55
C ARG A 168 -34.15 -2.35 -20.77
N ASN A 169 -35.01 -1.43 -20.32
CA ASN A 169 -36.46 -1.58 -20.49
C ASN A 169 -36.85 -1.60 -21.97
N ARG A 170 -36.31 -0.67 -22.77
CA ARG A 170 -36.55 -0.61 -24.21
C ARG A 170 -36.04 -1.85 -24.94
N TRP A 171 -34.90 -2.38 -24.51
CA TRP A 171 -34.35 -3.62 -25.06
C TRP A 171 -35.27 -4.81 -24.78
N ASN A 172 -35.72 -4.95 -23.53
CA ASN A 172 -36.65 -6.00 -23.12
C ASN A 172 -38.00 -5.89 -23.86
N GLU A 173 -38.58 -4.70 -23.96
CA GLU A 173 -39.80 -4.44 -24.73
C GLU A 173 -39.65 -4.88 -26.19
N LYS A 174 -38.51 -4.58 -26.83
CA LYS A 174 -38.26 -5.00 -28.22
C LYS A 174 -38.07 -6.50 -28.38
N ILE A 175 -37.43 -7.15 -27.40
CA ILE A 175 -37.36 -8.61 -27.37
C ILE A 175 -38.77 -9.21 -27.23
N ASP A 176 -39.59 -8.68 -26.33
CA ASP A 176 -40.95 -9.17 -26.11
C ASP A 176 -41.83 -8.95 -27.34
N GLU A 177 -41.74 -7.80 -28.01
CA GLU A 177 -42.42 -7.55 -29.28
C GLU A 177 -42.02 -8.58 -30.36
N LEU A 178 -40.73 -8.89 -30.50
CA LEU A 178 -40.24 -9.88 -31.46
C LEU A 178 -40.72 -11.30 -31.12
N ILE A 179 -40.74 -11.65 -29.84
CA ILE A 179 -41.28 -12.94 -29.37
C ILE A 179 -42.77 -13.04 -29.71
N VAL A 180 -43.57 -11.99 -29.44
CA VAL A 180 -45.01 -11.97 -29.74
C VAL A 180 -45.26 -12.13 -31.23
N VAL A 181 -44.52 -11.41 -32.09
CA VAL A 181 -44.64 -11.57 -33.55
C VAL A 181 -44.23 -12.98 -33.99
N GLY A 182 -43.17 -13.54 -33.40
CA GLY A 182 -42.73 -14.91 -33.66
C GLY A 182 -43.79 -15.96 -33.31
N VAL A 183 -44.44 -15.82 -32.15
CA VAL A 183 -45.54 -16.70 -31.72
C VAL A 183 -46.73 -16.58 -32.67
N GLN A 184 -47.15 -15.36 -33.03
CA GLN A 184 -48.26 -15.15 -33.95
C GLN A 184 -48.01 -15.73 -35.36
N LEU A 185 -46.76 -15.69 -35.83
CA LEU A 185 -46.38 -16.32 -37.10
C LEU A 185 -46.44 -17.84 -37.02
N ALA A 186 -45.96 -18.44 -35.92
CA ALA A 186 -46.03 -19.86 -35.68
C ALA A 186 -47.49 -20.37 -35.59
N GLU A 187 -48.36 -19.63 -34.89
CA GLU A 187 -49.80 -19.92 -34.81
C GLU A 187 -50.49 -19.86 -36.18
N ARG A 188 -50.15 -18.86 -37.01
CA ARG A 188 -50.68 -18.76 -38.38
C ARG A 188 -50.21 -19.87 -39.30
N GLN A 189 -49.00 -20.40 -39.10
CA GLN A 189 -48.52 -21.56 -39.85
C GLN A 189 -49.26 -22.83 -39.44
N LEU A 190 -49.49 -23.03 -38.15
CA LEU A 190 -50.29 -24.15 -37.63
C LEU A 190 -51.76 -24.13 -38.06
N GLN A 191 -52.34 -22.95 -38.35
CA GLN A 191 -53.70 -22.84 -38.88
C GLN A 191 -53.82 -23.03 -40.40
N LYS A 192 -52.70 -23.04 -41.12
CA LYS A 192 -52.66 -23.22 -42.58
C LYS A 192 -52.39 -24.67 -43.02
N ASP A 193 -51.90 -25.50 -42.11
CA ASP A 193 -51.85 -26.96 -42.24
C ASP A 193 -53.14 -27.59 -41.70
#